data_AF-A0A5C4PWZ3-F1
#
_entry.id   AF-A0A5C4PWZ3-F1
#
_cell.length_a   1.000
_cell.length_b   1.000
_cell.length_c   1.000
_cell.angle_alpha   90.00
_cell.angle_beta   90.00
_cell.angle_gamma   90.00
#
_symmetry.space_group_name_H-M   'P 1'
#
loop_
_entity.id
_entity.type
_entity.pdbx_description
1 polymer ?
#
loop_
_entity_poly.entity_id
_entity_poly.type
_entity_poly.pdbx_seq_one_letter_code
_entity_poly.pdbx_strand_id
1 'polypeptide(L)'
;MEIKQNSRVTLYKTTIRIKAKIDGDEVNISATDNNNANAPSFCKEYLTFIMLALANITRKTFAYVHNIEEKYFEKGYDCTLAVKFKESKSDLLSVEINSNHPVGHFLSMLLHKYLDQDPEIVELLKN
;
A
#
# COMPACT_ATOMS: atom_id res chain seq x y z
N MET A 1 1.40 38.19 -23.63
CA MET A 1 1.73 36.84 -24.15
C MET A 1 1.71 35.90 -22.96
N GLU A 2 0.58 35.25 -22.71
CA GLU A 2 0.42 34.36 -21.54
C GLU A 2 1.07 33.02 -21.85
N ILE A 3 2.13 32.71 -21.10
CA ILE A 3 2.70 31.36 -21.07
C ILE A 3 1.71 30.51 -20.28
N LYS A 4 0.80 29.82 -20.97
CA LYS A 4 -0.02 28.76 -20.37
C LYS A 4 0.92 27.65 -19.90
N GLN A 5 1.27 27.66 -18.61
CA GLN A 5 1.95 26.54 -17.96
C GLN A 5 1.01 25.34 -17.99
N ASN A 6 1.21 24.46 -18.96
CA ASN A 6 0.54 23.17 -19.04
C ASN A 6 1.13 22.28 -17.94
N SER A 7 0.61 22.35 -16.71
CA SER A 7 0.97 21.42 -15.64
C SER A 7 0.38 20.05 -15.96
N ARG A 8 1.13 19.23 -16.70
CA ARG A 8 0.74 17.84 -16.93
C ARG A 8 0.76 17.10 -15.60
N VAL A 9 -0.37 16.53 -15.23
CA VAL A 9 -0.51 15.62 -14.10
C VAL A 9 -0.24 14.21 -14.60
N THR A 10 0.70 13.51 -13.98
CA THR A 10 1.01 12.10 -14.27
C THR A 10 0.26 11.21 -13.28
N LEU A 11 -0.33 10.13 -13.78
CA LEU A 11 -0.98 9.11 -12.95
C LEU A 11 -0.26 7.78 -13.14
N TYR A 12 0.19 7.20 -12.04
CA TYR A 12 0.72 5.84 -12.01
C TYR A 12 -0.17 4.95 -11.15
N LYS A 13 -0.49 3.75 -11.63
CA LYS A 13 -1.33 2.78 -10.94
C LYS A 13 -0.58 1.47 -10.86
N THR A 14 -0.56 0.88 -9.68
CA THR A 14 -0.04 -0.47 -9.48
C THR A 14 -0.87 -1.24 -8.46
N THR A 15 -0.46 -2.46 -8.19
CA THR A 15 -1.05 -3.31 -7.17
C THR A 15 0.04 -3.92 -6.30
N ILE A 16 -0.18 -3.90 -4.98
CA ILE A 16 0.67 -4.59 -4.02
C ILE A 16 -0.08 -5.84 -3.57
N ARG A 17 0.52 -7.00 -3.80
CA ARG A 17 0.03 -8.28 -3.29
C ARG A 17 0.63 -8.49 -1.90
N ILE A 18 -0.22 -8.75 -0.91
CA ILE A 18 0.19 -9.10 0.45
C ILE A 18 -0.25 -10.53 0.74
N LYS A 19 0.69 -11.33 1.23
CA LYS A 19 0.45 -12.70 1.68
C LYS A 19 0.92 -12.86 3.11
N ALA A 20 0.13 -13.59 3.90
CA ALA A 20 0.53 -14.09 5.19
C ALA A 20 0.13 -15.56 5.27
N LYS A 21 1.05 -16.46 5.60
CA LYS A 21 0.79 -17.90 5.69
C LYS A 21 1.50 -18.48 6.91
N ILE A 22 0.81 -19.36 7.64
CA ILE A 22 1.40 -20.12 8.74
C ILE A 22 2.26 -21.25 8.15
N ASP A 23 3.49 -21.38 8.64
CA ASP A 23 4.43 -22.44 8.29
C ASP A 23 5.09 -22.97 9.57
N GLY A 24 4.59 -24.10 10.07
CA GLY A 24 4.94 -24.59 11.41
C GLY A 24 4.53 -23.60 12.49
N ASP A 25 5.51 -23.16 13.29
CA ASP A 25 5.32 -22.18 14.38
C ASP A 25 5.53 -20.73 13.92
N GLU A 26 5.85 -20.50 12.64
CA GLU A 26 6.14 -19.17 12.10
C GLU A 26 5.05 -18.66 11.15
N VAL A 27 4.98 -17.33 11.00
CA VAL A 27 4.11 -16.66 10.02
C VAL A 27 4.98 -16.04 8.93
N ASN A 28 4.91 -16.61 7.73
CA ASN A 28 5.58 -16.12 6.55
C ASN A 28 4.77 -14.98 5.90
N ILE A 29 5.39 -13.80 5.79
CA ILE A 29 4.75 -12.58 5.27
C ILE A 29 5.52 -12.08 4.06
N SER A 30 4.81 -11.79 2.97
CA SER A 30 5.40 -11.14 1.79
C SER A 30 4.49 -10.04 1.25
N ALA A 31 5.07 -8.87 0.99
CA ALA A 31 4.43 -7.76 0.29
C ALA A 31 5.21 -7.51 -1.00
N THR A 32 4.56 -7.61 -2.16
CA THR A 32 5.22 -7.49 -3.46
C THR A 32 4.40 -6.59 -4.38
N ASP A 33 5.04 -5.61 -4.99
CA ASP A 33 4.47 -4.84 -6.10
C ASP A 33 4.50 -5.69 -7.39
N ASN A 34 3.31 -5.96 -7.95
CA ASN A 34 3.17 -6.76 -9.17
C ASN A 34 3.73 -6.06 -10.42
N ASN A 35 3.97 -4.75 -10.37
CA ASN A 35 4.45 -3.97 -11.51
C ASN A 35 5.78 -3.23 -11.24
N ASN A 36 6.55 -3.69 -10.24
CA ASN A 36 7.76 -3.03 -9.74
C ASN A 36 8.78 -2.72 -10.85
N ALA A 37 8.92 -3.61 -11.82
CA ALA A 37 9.84 -3.44 -12.94
C ALA A 37 9.54 -2.19 -13.79
N ASN A 38 8.28 -1.75 -13.83
CA ASN A 38 7.79 -0.63 -14.63
C ASN A 38 7.45 0.61 -13.77
N ALA A 39 7.76 0.59 -12.48
CA ALA A 39 7.48 1.72 -11.60
C ALA A 39 8.34 2.95 -11.99
N PRO A 40 7.72 4.13 -12.23
CA PRO A 40 8.45 5.39 -12.38
C PRO A 40 9.34 5.68 -11.16
N SER A 41 10.49 6.31 -11.37
CA SER A 41 11.44 6.61 -10.28
C SER A 41 10.80 7.36 -9.11
N PHE A 42 9.92 8.33 -9.38
CA PHE A 42 9.27 9.17 -8.37
C PHE A 42 8.42 8.38 -7.36
N CYS A 43 8.00 7.15 -7.66
CA CYS A 43 7.14 6.35 -6.78
C CYS A 43 7.85 5.15 -6.13
N LYS A 44 9.09 4.82 -6.54
CA LYS A 44 9.78 3.60 -6.07
C LYS A 44 10.09 3.60 -4.58
N GLU A 45 10.51 4.74 -4.04
CA GLU A 45 10.79 4.88 -2.61
C GLU A 45 9.50 4.74 -1.79
N TYR A 46 8.44 5.43 -2.21
CA TYR A 46 7.12 5.32 -1.59
C TYR A 46 6.54 3.91 -1.67
N LEU A 47 6.66 3.23 -2.80
CA LEU A 47 6.26 1.83 -2.95
C LEU A 47 7.01 0.92 -1.97
N THR A 48 8.32 1.13 -1.83
CA THR A 48 9.15 0.37 -0.89
C THR A 48 8.69 0.61 0.54
N PHE A 49 8.46 1.87 0.92
CA PHE A 49 7.94 2.22 2.24
C PHE A 49 6.58 1.59 2.51
N ILE A 50 5.64 1.70 1.57
CA ILE A 50 4.31 1.09 1.67
C ILE A 50 4.41 -0.42 1.85
N MET A 51 5.26 -1.12 1.08
CA MET A 51 5.45 -2.56 1.21
C MET A 51 6.01 -2.95 2.59
N LEU A 52 6.99 -2.20 3.11
CA LEU A 52 7.55 -2.42 4.44
C LEU A 52 6.51 -2.17 5.55
N ALA A 53 5.76 -1.06 5.45
CA ALA A 53 4.69 -0.74 6.38
C ALA A 53 3.60 -1.82 6.38
N LEU A 54 3.17 -2.27 5.18
CA LEU A 54 2.21 -3.36 5.04
C LEU A 54 2.70 -4.67 5.67
N ALA A 55 3.97 -5.03 5.49
CA ALA A 55 4.54 -6.22 6.10
C ALA A 55 4.54 -6.13 7.64
N ASN A 56 4.90 -4.97 8.19
CA ASN A 56 4.89 -4.71 9.62
C ASN A 56 3.47 -4.75 10.22
N ILE A 57 2.52 -4.07 9.57
CA ILE A 57 1.10 -4.08 9.96
C ILE A 57 0.57 -5.50 9.95
N THR A 58 0.78 -6.22 8.85
CA THR A 58 0.37 -7.62 8.69
C THR A 58 0.92 -8.49 9.81
N ARG A 59 2.20 -8.35 10.16
CA ARG A 59 2.81 -9.11 11.26
C ARG A 59 2.11 -8.85 12.59
N LYS A 60 1.80 -7.59 12.90
CA LYS A 60 1.14 -7.19 14.15
C LYS A 60 -0.33 -7.60 14.22
N THR A 61 -1.01 -7.62 13.08
CA THR A 61 -2.45 -7.86 13.02
C THR A 61 -2.86 -9.27 12.64
N PHE A 62 -1.90 -10.12 12.24
CA PHE A 62 -2.17 -11.50 11.83
C PHE A 62 -3.04 -12.27 12.85
N ALA A 63 -2.68 -12.21 14.14
CA ALA A 63 -3.43 -12.87 15.21
C ALA A 63 -4.87 -12.35 15.35
N TYR A 64 -5.09 -11.05 15.12
CA TYR A 64 -6.43 -10.44 15.18
C TYR A 64 -7.27 -10.82 13.96
N VAL A 65 -6.68 -10.79 12.77
CA VAL A 65 -7.36 -11.16 11.51
C VAL A 65 -7.78 -12.62 11.53
N HIS A 66 -6.91 -13.50 12.03
CA HIS A 66 -7.20 -14.92 12.18
C HIS A 66 -8.43 -15.18 13.08
N ASN A 67 -8.59 -14.39 14.16
CA ASN A 67 -9.69 -14.52 15.11
C ASN A 67 -11.03 -13.92 14.63
N ILE A 68 -11.02 -12.95 13.70
CA ILE A 68 -12.24 -12.25 13.24
C ILE A 68 -12.95 -13.01 12.11
N GLU A 69 -12.20 -13.72 11.28
CA GLU A 69 -12.70 -14.36 10.06
C GLU A 69 -12.08 -15.77 9.92
N GLU A 70 -12.22 -16.61 10.96
CA GLU A 70 -11.65 -17.99 11.00
C GLU A 70 -11.87 -18.77 9.68
N LYS A 71 -13.06 -18.64 9.07
CA LYS A 71 -13.42 -19.31 7.80
C LYS A 71 -12.58 -18.91 6.59
N TYR A 72 -11.95 -17.73 6.59
CA TYR A 72 -11.12 -17.27 5.49
C TYR A 72 -9.62 -17.42 5.78
N PHE A 73 -9.23 -17.68 7.04
CA PHE A 73 -7.85 -17.46 7.50
C PHE A 73 -7.19 -18.60 8.26
N GLU A 74 -7.82 -19.77 8.41
CA GLU A 74 -7.19 -20.98 8.98
C GLU A 74 -5.82 -21.31 8.37
N LYS A 75 -5.58 -20.91 7.10
CA LYS A 75 -4.32 -21.14 6.37
C LYS A 75 -3.59 -19.86 5.96
N GLY A 76 -4.00 -18.71 6.50
CA GLY A 76 -3.49 -17.39 6.10
C GLY A 76 -4.30 -16.70 5.00
N TYR A 77 -3.77 -15.63 4.42
CA TYR A 77 -4.44 -14.82 3.39
C TYR A 77 -3.53 -14.41 2.24
N ASP A 78 -4.15 -14.14 1.09
CA ASP A 78 -3.54 -13.62 -0.13
C ASP A 78 -4.47 -12.57 -0.73
N CYS A 79 -4.14 -11.29 -0.57
CA CYS A 79 -4.97 -10.21 -1.08
C CYS A 79 -4.14 -9.16 -1.81
N THR A 80 -4.85 -8.32 -2.55
CA THR A 80 -4.24 -7.28 -3.40
C THR A 80 -4.80 -5.92 -3.01
N LEU A 81 -3.89 -4.95 -2.82
CA LEU A 81 -4.20 -3.55 -2.65
C LEU A 81 -3.91 -2.82 -3.97
N ALA A 82 -4.87 -2.04 -4.45
CA ALA A 82 -4.65 -1.10 -5.54
C ALA A 82 -4.00 0.16 -4.98
N VAL A 83 -2.92 0.60 -5.62
CA VAL A 83 -2.18 1.81 -5.25
C VAL A 83 -2.18 2.75 -6.45
N LYS A 84 -2.54 4.01 -6.23
CA LYS A 84 -2.48 5.05 -7.25
C LYS A 84 -1.63 6.21 -6.76
N PHE A 85 -0.69 6.64 -7.59
CA PHE A 85 0.14 7.81 -7.36
C PHE A 85 -0.26 8.89 -8.36
N LYS A 86 -0.32 10.12 -7.87
CA LYS A 86 -0.57 11.31 -8.70
C LYS A 86 0.60 12.26 -8.53
N GLU A 87 1.18 12.71 -9.63
CA GLU A 87 2.35 13.60 -9.66
C GLU A 87 2.03 14.86 -10.50
N SER A 88 2.59 16.01 -10.13
CA SER A 88 2.66 17.19 -11.00
C SER A 88 3.99 17.90 -10.85
N LYS A 89 4.62 18.28 -11.97
CA LYS A 89 5.91 19.02 -11.98
C LYS A 89 7.01 18.38 -11.11
N SER A 90 7.05 17.04 -11.05
CA SER A 90 7.97 16.24 -10.22
C SER A 90 7.68 16.21 -8.73
N ASP A 91 6.58 16.81 -8.29
CA ASP A 91 6.07 16.67 -6.93
C ASP A 91 5.01 15.56 -6.90
N LEU A 92 5.19 14.58 -6.01
CA LEU A 92 4.14 13.63 -5.69
C LEU A 92 3.03 14.37 -4.96
N LEU A 93 1.81 14.36 -5.52
CA LEU A 93 0.65 15.06 -4.99
C LEU A 93 -0.16 14.21 -4.02
N SER A 94 -0.40 12.94 -4.37
CA SER A 94 -1.21 12.07 -3.54
C SER A 94 -0.97 10.58 -3.80
N VAL A 95 -1.27 9.78 -2.77
CA VAL A 95 -1.26 8.32 -2.81
C VAL A 95 -2.61 7.77 -2.35
N GLU A 96 -3.31 7.06 -3.23
CA GLU A 96 -4.55 6.35 -2.88
C GLU A 96 -4.27 4.86 -2.73
N ILE A 97 -4.71 4.26 -1.61
CA ILE A 97 -4.58 2.82 -1.36
C ILE A 97 -5.94 2.25 -0.95
N ASN A 98 -6.41 1.23 -1.67
CA ASN A 98 -7.68 0.57 -1.39
C ASN A 98 -7.67 -0.92 -1.78
N SER A 99 -8.68 -1.66 -1.30
CA SER A 99 -8.94 -3.03 -1.71
C SER A 99 -10.43 -3.35 -1.58
N ASN A 100 -10.92 -4.21 -2.45
CA ASN A 100 -12.29 -4.76 -2.38
C ASN A 100 -12.36 -6.03 -1.53
N HIS A 101 -11.22 -6.58 -1.12
CA HIS A 101 -11.15 -7.73 -0.23
C HIS A 101 -11.27 -7.28 1.23
N PRO A 102 -12.08 -7.93 2.11
CA PRO A 102 -12.26 -7.51 3.50
C PRO A 102 -10.95 -7.28 4.26
N VAL A 103 -10.04 -8.26 4.25
CA VAL A 103 -8.70 -8.09 4.83
C VAL A 103 -7.87 -7.02 4.13
N GLY A 104 -7.91 -6.92 2.80
CA GLY A 104 -7.21 -5.86 2.08
C GLY A 104 -7.72 -4.48 2.48
N HIS A 105 -9.02 -4.33 2.71
CA HIS A 105 -9.66 -3.10 3.15
C HIS A 105 -9.20 -2.75 4.58
N PHE A 106 -9.27 -3.71 5.51
CA PHE A 106 -8.78 -3.56 6.87
C PHE A 106 -7.29 -3.15 6.91
N LEU A 107 -6.43 -3.84 6.14
CA LEU A 107 -5.01 -3.51 6.03
C LEU A 107 -4.79 -2.12 5.41
N SER A 108 -5.59 -1.73 4.41
CA SER A 108 -5.52 -0.38 3.82
C SER A 108 -5.87 0.70 4.84
N MET A 109 -6.87 0.49 5.69
CA MET A 109 -7.24 1.44 6.74
C MET A 109 -6.12 1.59 7.78
N LEU A 110 -5.50 0.49 8.20
CA LEU A 110 -4.38 0.53 9.14
C LEU A 110 -3.13 1.15 8.51
N LEU A 111 -2.91 0.90 7.22
CA LEU A 111 -1.83 1.52 6.49
C LEU A 111 -2.00 3.03 6.44
N HIS A 112 -3.18 3.53 6.07
CA HIS A 112 -3.46 4.98 6.13
C HIS A 112 -3.16 5.56 7.51
N LYS A 113 -3.62 4.92 8.59
CA LYS A 113 -3.32 5.36 9.96
C LYS A 113 -1.82 5.33 10.31
N TYR A 114 -1.08 4.36 9.77
CA TYR A 114 0.37 4.24 9.98
C TYR A 114 1.11 5.33 9.21
N LEU A 115 0.74 5.54 7.95
CA LEU A 115 1.29 6.57 7.09
C LEU A 115 0.98 7.98 7.63
N ASP A 116 -0.18 8.17 8.27
CA ASP A 116 -0.57 9.42 8.94
C ASP A 116 0.30 9.78 10.17
N GLN A 117 1.16 8.86 10.63
CA GLN A 117 2.12 9.13 11.71
C GLN A 117 3.48 9.59 11.18
N ASP A 118 3.74 9.44 9.88
CA ASP A 118 4.96 9.85 9.22
C ASP A 118 4.79 11.28 8.65
N PRO A 119 5.50 12.30 9.17
CA PRO A 119 5.30 13.69 8.76
C PRO A 119 5.48 13.93 7.26
N GLU A 120 6.43 13.23 6.62
CA GLU A 120 6.71 13.39 5.18
C GLU A 120 5.60 12.78 4.33
N ILE A 121 5.04 11.65 4.76
CA ILE A 121 3.92 10.99 4.07
C ILE A 121 2.59 11.73 4.34
N VAL A 122 2.40 12.29 5.54
CA VAL A 122 1.21 13.07 5.91
C VAL A 122 1.02 14.28 5.01
N GLU A 123 2.11 14.97 4.67
CA GLU A 123 2.06 16.12 3.75
C GLU A 123 1.63 15.70 2.33
N LEU A 124 1.95 14.47 1.94
CA LEU A 124 1.59 13.86 0.66
C LEU A 124 0.17 13.27 0.64
N LEU A 125 -0.38 12.86 1.79
CA LEU A 125 -1.74 12.30 1.87
C LEU A 125 -2.85 13.35 2.06
N LYS A 126 -2.49 14.58 2.42
CA LYS A 126 -3.43 15.70 2.65
C LYS A 126 -3.80 16.51 1.40
N ASN A 127 -3.18 16.21 0.25
CA ASN A 127 -3.36 16.91 -1.03
C ASN A 127 -4.03 16.04 -2.11
#